data_AF-A0AAV3TE55-F1
#
_entry.id   AF-A0AAV3TE55-F1
#
_cell.length_a   1.000
_cell.length_b   1.000
_cell.length_c   1.000
_cell.angle_alpha   90.00
_cell.angle_beta   90.00
_cell.angle_gamma   90.00
#
_symmetry.space_group_name_H-M   'P 1'
#
loop_
_entity.id
_entity.type
_entity.pdbx_description
1 polymer ?
#
loop_
_entity_poly.entity_id
_entity_poly.type
_entity_poly.pdbx_seq_one_letter_code
_entity_poly.pdbx_strand_id
1 'polypeptide(L)'
;MDRRTAVGTALLALAIILFTVPTLFPVQAVLTHDTTAVTFDGRDKLEEDGVTIIPYENLSDRGQELYVRTLENGGTYRTSPGQGAPEFDYMTGAERSQARRENPDTRPGYVAIERPENATLPTADEPFNQDRRARDEGAESHHKTVMRYDMMEVSKGPPPLGSTPQLLRLAASLLAVLSAGIGGYLASSQ
;
A
#
# COMPACT_ATOMS: atom_id res chain seq x y z
N MET A 1 49.03 16.78 -12.25
CA MET A 1 47.61 17.07 -11.97
C MET A 1 47.50 17.57 -10.56
N ASP A 2 46.87 18.72 -10.36
CA ASP A 2 46.57 19.23 -9.02
C ASP A 2 45.65 18.26 -8.28
N ARG A 3 45.94 18.00 -7.00
CA ARG A 3 45.11 17.10 -6.16
C ARG A 3 43.64 17.53 -6.14
N ARG A 4 43.38 18.85 -6.20
CA ARG A 4 42.02 19.41 -6.22
C ARG A 4 41.27 19.03 -7.50
N THR A 5 41.91 19.12 -8.65
CA THR A 5 41.33 18.72 -9.95
C THR A 5 41.05 17.22 -9.99
N ALA A 6 41.97 16.40 -9.48
CA ALA A 6 41.78 14.94 -9.42
C ALA A 6 40.58 14.55 -8.53
N VAL A 7 40.43 15.21 -7.37
CA VAL A 7 39.27 15.01 -6.48
C VAL A 7 37.97 15.50 -7.13
N GLY A 8 37.99 16.66 -7.80
CA GLY A 8 36.83 17.18 -8.53
C GLY A 8 36.34 16.23 -9.62
N THR A 9 37.26 15.70 -10.46
CA THR A 9 36.94 14.72 -11.50
C THR A 9 36.41 13.41 -10.91
N ALA A 10 36.98 12.92 -9.80
CA ALA A 10 36.50 11.71 -9.13
C ALA A 10 35.07 11.88 -8.59
N LEU A 11 34.75 13.03 -8.00
CA LEU A 11 33.40 13.34 -7.52
C LEU A 11 32.38 13.47 -8.66
N LEU A 12 32.78 14.04 -9.80
CA LEU A 12 31.95 14.07 -11.00
C LEU A 12 31.67 12.66 -11.54
N ALA A 13 32.69 11.81 -11.63
CA ALA A 13 32.52 10.41 -12.02
C ALA A 13 31.60 9.64 -11.05
N LEU A 14 31.76 9.87 -9.75
CA LEU A 14 30.89 9.31 -8.72
C LEU A 14 29.44 9.77 -8.89
N ALA A 15 29.21 11.06 -9.18
CA ALA A 15 27.88 11.58 -9.42
C ALA A 15 27.20 10.89 -10.62
N ILE A 16 27.93 10.67 -11.72
CA ILE A 16 27.43 9.94 -12.90
C ILE A 16 27.04 8.51 -12.52
N ILE A 17 27.89 7.81 -11.77
CA ILE A 17 27.61 6.45 -11.29
C ILE A 17 26.34 6.46 -10.41
N LEU A 18 26.25 7.38 -9.45
CA LEU A 18 25.09 7.47 -8.55
C LEU A 18 23.78 7.83 -9.26
N PHE A 19 23.83 8.54 -10.39
CA PHE A 19 22.66 8.78 -11.24
C PHE A 19 22.25 7.55 -12.06
N THR A 20 23.22 6.75 -12.51
CA THR A 20 22.94 5.58 -13.35
C THR A 20 22.47 4.37 -12.56
N VAL A 21 23.01 4.11 -11.37
CA VAL A 21 22.69 2.92 -10.57
C VAL A 21 21.18 2.76 -10.28
N PRO A 22 20.41 3.80 -9.90
CA PRO A 22 18.97 3.67 -9.67
C PRO A 22 18.16 3.27 -10.90
N THR A 23 18.69 3.45 -12.12
CA THR A 23 18.01 3.03 -13.35
C THR A 23 18.06 1.51 -13.55
N LEU A 24 19.02 0.83 -12.93
CA LEU A 24 19.16 -0.63 -12.97
C LEU A 24 18.19 -1.35 -12.03
N PHE A 25 17.58 -0.61 -11.09
CA PHE A 25 16.61 -1.13 -10.12
C PHE A 25 15.27 -0.41 -10.31
N PRO A 26 14.47 -0.80 -11.32
CA PRO A 26 13.16 -0.20 -11.51
C PRO A 26 12.30 -0.40 -10.27
N VAL A 27 11.56 0.64 -9.90
CA VAL A 27 10.61 0.58 -8.78
C VAL A 27 9.48 -0.35 -9.20
N GLN A 28 9.55 -1.58 -8.74
CA GLN A 28 8.53 -2.59 -9.04
C GLN A 28 7.25 -2.20 -8.31
N ALA A 29 6.13 -2.21 -9.01
CA ALA A 29 4.84 -2.05 -8.39
C ALA A 29 4.63 -3.16 -7.34
N VAL A 30 3.89 -2.85 -6.29
CA VAL A 30 3.48 -3.80 -5.25
C VAL A 30 1.98 -3.86 -5.17
N LEU A 31 1.47 -5.01 -4.75
CA LEU A 31 0.08 -5.19 -4.37
C LEU A 31 -0.04 -4.91 -2.88
N THR A 32 -0.98 -4.05 -2.51
CA THR A 32 -1.23 -3.69 -1.11
C THR A 32 -2.62 -4.17 -0.72
N HIS A 33 -2.70 -4.74 0.48
CA HIS A 33 -3.91 -5.15 1.18
C HIS A 33 -3.98 -4.35 2.45
N ASP A 34 -5.12 -3.72 2.71
CA ASP A 34 -5.31 -2.84 3.85
C ASP A 34 -6.69 -3.10 4.48
N THR A 35 -6.71 -3.67 5.70
CA THR A 35 -7.94 -3.96 6.45
C THR A 35 -8.28 -2.88 7.48
N THR A 36 -7.65 -1.70 7.40
CA THR A 36 -7.99 -0.57 8.29
C THR A 36 -9.27 0.16 7.86
N ALA A 37 -9.79 -0.16 6.67
CA ALA A 37 -11.03 0.38 6.16
C ALA A 37 -12.21 -0.16 7.00
N VAL A 38 -13.02 0.74 7.58
CA VAL A 38 -14.15 0.34 8.43
C VAL A 38 -15.46 0.37 7.66
N THR A 39 -16.28 -0.65 7.84
CA THR A 39 -17.68 -0.65 7.41
C THR A 39 -18.64 -1.06 8.53
N PHE A 40 -19.82 -0.44 8.55
CA PHE A 40 -20.93 -0.85 9.42
C PHE A 40 -22.13 -1.30 8.57
N ASP A 41 -21.95 -1.32 7.25
CA ASP A 41 -23.01 -1.53 6.28
C ASP A 41 -23.34 -3.02 6.14
N GLY A 42 -24.62 -3.31 5.93
CA GLY A 42 -25.09 -4.65 5.62
C GLY A 42 -24.78 -5.03 4.17
N ARG A 43 -24.99 -6.32 3.85
CA ARG A 43 -24.79 -6.90 2.52
C ARG A 43 -25.40 -6.05 1.40
N ASP A 44 -26.69 -5.73 1.51
CA ASP A 44 -27.43 -5.01 0.46
C ASP A 44 -26.78 -3.66 0.14
N LYS A 45 -26.28 -2.95 1.17
CA LYS A 45 -25.65 -1.65 1.01
C LYS A 45 -24.24 -1.75 0.41
N LEU A 46 -23.48 -2.77 0.82
CA LEU A 46 -22.17 -3.06 0.25
C LEU A 46 -22.28 -3.44 -1.24
N GLU A 47 -23.28 -4.25 -1.61
CA GLU A 47 -23.56 -4.61 -3.01
C GLU A 47 -24.00 -3.38 -3.81
N GLU A 48 -24.84 -2.49 -3.25
CA GLU A 48 -25.23 -1.20 -3.86
C GLU A 48 -24.01 -0.29 -4.11
N ASP A 49 -23.09 -0.22 -3.14
CA ASP A 49 -21.83 0.53 -3.24
C ASP A 49 -20.79 -0.15 -4.18
N GLY A 50 -21.16 -1.22 -4.86
CA GLY A 50 -20.30 -1.96 -5.78
C GLY A 50 -19.12 -2.66 -5.11
N VAL A 51 -19.20 -2.91 -3.81
CA VAL A 51 -18.19 -3.67 -3.06
C VAL A 51 -18.41 -5.16 -3.30
N THR A 52 -17.35 -5.86 -3.70
CA THR A 52 -17.43 -7.32 -3.87
C THR A 52 -17.42 -7.99 -2.49
N ILE A 53 -18.42 -8.82 -2.20
CA ILE A 53 -18.52 -9.55 -0.94
C ILE A 53 -18.11 -11.00 -1.18
N ILE A 54 -17.15 -11.49 -0.41
CA ILE A 54 -16.60 -12.85 -0.57
C ILE A 54 -16.57 -13.53 0.80
N PRO A 55 -17.27 -14.68 0.97
CA PRO A 55 -17.09 -15.53 2.14
C PRO A 55 -15.64 -15.97 2.28
N TYR A 56 -15.10 -15.92 3.50
CA TYR A 56 -13.72 -16.33 3.78
C TYR A 56 -13.41 -17.75 3.28
N GLU A 57 -14.37 -18.66 3.45
CA GLU A 57 -14.31 -20.05 2.97
C GLU A 57 -14.29 -20.19 1.44
N ASN A 58 -14.75 -19.18 0.72
CA ASN A 58 -14.75 -19.13 -0.74
C ASN A 58 -13.53 -18.40 -1.32
N LEU A 59 -12.69 -17.81 -0.47
CA LEU A 59 -11.39 -17.30 -0.90
C LEU A 59 -10.51 -18.47 -1.34
N SER A 60 -9.65 -18.21 -2.32
CA SER A 60 -8.56 -19.11 -2.65
C SER A 60 -7.62 -19.28 -1.45
N ASP A 61 -6.84 -20.37 -1.41
CA ASP A 61 -5.78 -20.55 -0.38
C ASP A 61 -4.88 -19.31 -0.30
N ARG A 62 -4.60 -18.69 -1.46
CA ARG A 62 -3.81 -17.48 -1.54
C ARG A 62 -4.55 -16.26 -0.98
N GLY A 63 -5.83 -16.09 -1.28
CA GLY A 63 -6.67 -15.03 -0.73
C GLY A 63 -6.78 -15.10 0.79
N GLN A 64 -6.98 -16.31 1.33
CA GLN A 64 -7.00 -16.56 2.77
C GLN A 64 -5.66 -16.21 3.42
N GLU A 65 -4.54 -16.65 2.84
CA GLU A 65 -3.21 -16.32 3.34
C GLU A 65 -2.98 -14.80 3.36
N LEU A 66 -3.31 -14.12 2.26
CA LEU A 66 -3.12 -12.66 2.15
C LEU A 66 -3.94 -11.90 3.18
N TYR A 67 -5.21 -12.27 3.37
CA TYR A 67 -6.08 -11.65 4.36
C TYR A 67 -5.57 -11.89 5.79
N VAL A 68 -5.26 -13.14 6.15
CA VAL A 68 -4.71 -13.47 7.49
C VAL A 68 -3.40 -12.73 7.75
N ARG A 69 -2.47 -12.73 6.79
CA ARG A 69 -1.22 -11.97 6.87
C ARG A 69 -1.47 -10.48 7.08
N THR A 70 -2.49 -9.92 6.44
CA THR A 70 -2.84 -8.51 6.58
C THR A 70 -3.25 -8.19 8.00
N LEU A 71 -4.11 -9.02 8.59
CA LEU A 71 -4.52 -8.89 9.99
C LEU A 71 -3.35 -9.08 10.96
N GLU A 72 -2.49 -10.08 10.73
CA GLU A 72 -1.32 -10.32 11.59
C GLU A 72 -0.28 -9.19 11.54
N ASN A 73 -0.24 -8.43 10.44
CA ASN A 73 0.68 -7.30 10.26
C ASN A 73 0.09 -5.95 10.68
N GLY A 74 -0.96 -5.94 11.51
CA GLY A 74 -1.57 -4.71 12.02
C GLY A 74 -2.29 -3.93 10.92
N GLY A 75 -2.92 -4.65 10.01
CA GLY A 75 -3.88 -4.10 9.05
C GLY A 75 -3.32 -3.80 7.68
N THR A 76 -2.03 -4.01 7.42
CA THR A 76 -1.46 -3.77 6.09
C THR A 76 -0.44 -4.82 5.69
N TYR A 77 -0.60 -5.41 4.51
CA TYR A 77 0.36 -6.37 3.95
C TYR A 77 0.60 -6.16 2.45
N ARG A 78 1.85 -6.36 2.02
CA ARG A 78 2.30 -6.06 0.65
C ARG A 78 2.97 -7.27 0.02
N THR A 79 2.72 -7.45 -1.28
CA THR A 79 3.30 -8.55 -2.06
C THR A 79 3.68 -8.09 -3.47
N SER A 80 4.39 -8.94 -4.21
CA SER A 80 4.74 -8.68 -5.61
C SER A 80 3.54 -8.88 -6.54
N PRO A 81 3.48 -8.23 -7.73
CA PRO A 81 2.34 -8.27 -8.66
C PRO A 81 1.89 -9.68 -9.12
N GLY A 82 2.76 -10.69 -9.05
CA GLY A 82 2.43 -12.08 -9.37
C GLY A 82 1.97 -12.92 -8.18
N GLN A 83 1.83 -12.33 -6.99
CA GLN A 83 1.52 -13.03 -5.74
C GLN A 83 0.19 -12.55 -5.12
N GLY A 84 -0.65 -11.89 -5.91
CA GLY A 84 -2.01 -11.53 -5.51
C GLY A 84 -2.96 -12.73 -5.52
N ALA A 85 -4.20 -12.51 -5.11
CA ALA A 85 -5.29 -13.47 -5.26
C ALA A 85 -6.17 -13.12 -6.48
N PRO A 86 -6.65 -14.10 -7.26
CA PRO A 86 -7.43 -13.86 -8.47
C PRO A 86 -8.78 -13.19 -8.22
N GLU A 87 -9.34 -13.35 -7.02
CA GLU A 87 -10.60 -12.73 -6.59
C GLU A 87 -10.47 -11.26 -6.19
N PHE A 88 -9.24 -10.73 -6.08
CA PHE A 88 -9.00 -9.33 -5.71
C PHE A 88 -8.67 -8.50 -6.96
N ASP A 89 -9.48 -7.46 -7.20
CA ASP A 89 -9.26 -6.54 -8.31
C ASP A 89 -8.27 -5.42 -7.92
N TYR A 90 -6.99 -5.67 -8.22
CA TYR A 90 -5.90 -4.74 -7.88
C TYR A 90 -5.82 -3.57 -8.86
N MET A 91 -6.65 -2.56 -8.62
CA MET A 91 -6.63 -1.33 -9.38
C MET A 91 -5.46 -0.42 -8.98
N THR A 92 -4.92 0.28 -9.97
CA THR A 92 -4.07 1.45 -9.74
C THR A 92 -4.90 2.62 -9.23
N GLY A 93 -4.24 3.58 -8.57
CA GLY A 93 -4.93 4.81 -8.14
C GLY A 93 -5.59 5.58 -9.28
N ALA A 94 -5.04 5.52 -10.50
CA ALA A 94 -5.60 6.16 -11.68
C ALA A 94 -6.89 5.45 -12.15
N GLU A 95 -6.86 4.12 -12.27
CA GLU A 95 -8.03 3.30 -12.62
C GLU A 95 -9.15 3.48 -11.60
N ARG A 96 -8.81 3.43 -10.31
CA ARG A 96 -9.79 3.67 -9.23
C ARG A 96 -10.40 5.06 -9.29
N SER A 97 -9.59 6.10 -9.54
CA SER A 97 -10.08 7.48 -9.69
C SER A 97 -10.95 7.65 -10.94
N GLN A 98 -10.70 6.89 -11.99
CA GLN A 98 -11.54 6.87 -13.17
C GLN A 98 -12.86 6.17 -12.88
N ALA A 99 -12.83 4.96 -12.32
CA ALA A 99 -14.02 4.19 -11.96
C ALA A 99 -14.95 4.97 -11.03
N ARG A 100 -14.40 5.67 -10.03
CA ARG A 100 -15.19 6.54 -9.14
C ARG A 100 -15.78 7.76 -9.87
N ARG A 101 -15.15 8.28 -10.92
CA ARG A 101 -15.74 9.38 -11.72
C ARG A 101 -16.87 8.89 -12.61
N GLU A 102 -16.73 7.69 -13.16
CA GLU A 102 -17.76 7.05 -13.97
C GLU A 102 -18.97 6.62 -13.12
N ASN A 103 -18.72 6.18 -11.89
CA ASN A 103 -19.76 5.78 -10.96
C ASN A 103 -19.44 6.23 -9.51
N PRO A 104 -19.84 7.46 -9.13
CA PRO A 104 -19.50 8.08 -7.83
C PRO A 104 -19.97 7.33 -6.60
N ASP A 105 -21.06 6.58 -6.74
CA ASP A 105 -21.66 5.81 -5.65
C ASP A 105 -20.92 4.50 -5.39
N THR A 106 -19.99 4.11 -6.28
CA THR A 106 -19.21 2.88 -6.12
C THR A 106 -17.91 3.08 -5.35
N ARG A 107 -17.46 2.01 -4.68
CA ARG A 107 -16.21 1.93 -3.94
C ARG A 107 -15.23 0.97 -4.64
N PRO A 108 -14.66 1.34 -5.80
CA PRO A 108 -13.74 0.49 -6.53
C PRO A 108 -12.48 0.19 -5.72
N GLY A 109 -11.98 -1.04 -5.82
CA GLY A 109 -10.80 -1.51 -5.09
C GLY A 109 -11.04 -1.86 -3.61
N TYR A 110 -12.29 -1.98 -3.19
CA TYR A 110 -12.65 -2.54 -1.88
C TYR A 110 -13.28 -3.92 -2.06
N VAL A 111 -12.94 -4.84 -1.16
CA VAL A 111 -13.56 -6.15 -1.01
C VAL A 111 -14.02 -6.31 0.43
N ALA A 112 -15.21 -6.84 0.64
CA ALA A 112 -15.73 -7.18 1.96
C ALA A 112 -15.60 -8.70 2.15
N ILE A 113 -14.86 -9.11 3.17
CA ILE A 113 -14.66 -10.52 3.48
C ILE A 113 -15.64 -10.93 4.57
N GLU A 114 -16.53 -11.86 4.24
CA GLU A 114 -17.49 -12.39 5.19
C GLU A 114 -16.84 -13.45 6.09
N ARG A 115 -16.74 -13.13 7.39
CA ARG A 115 -16.11 -14.00 8.39
C ARG A 115 -17.08 -15.05 8.90
N PRO A 116 -16.63 -16.31 9.09
CA PRO A 116 -17.41 -17.32 9.78
C PRO A 116 -17.60 -16.95 11.26
N GLU A 117 -18.78 -17.23 11.81
CA GLU A 117 -19.15 -16.87 13.20
C GLU A 117 -18.19 -17.43 14.28
N ASN A 118 -17.54 -18.57 14.00
CA ASN A 118 -16.63 -19.25 14.93
C ASN A 118 -15.20 -19.38 14.38
N ALA A 119 -14.78 -18.49 13.49
CA ALA A 119 -13.47 -18.56 12.87
C ALA A 119 -12.35 -18.22 13.87
N THR A 120 -11.31 -19.05 13.92
CA THR A 120 -10.07 -18.76 14.67
C THR A 120 -9.17 -17.80 13.89
N LEU A 121 -9.72 -16.66 13.47
CA LEU A 121 -9.03 -15.65 12.70
C LEU A 121 -8.60 -14.50 13.62
N PRO A 122 -7.45 -13.83 13.35
CA PRO A 122 -7.07 -12.63 14.09
C PRO A 122 -8.16 -11.56 14.03
N THR A 123 -8.23 -10.68 15.03
CA THR A 123 -9.21 -9.58 15.04
C THR A 123 -8.97 -8.63 13.86
N ALA A 124 -10.04 -8.09 13.28
CA ALA A 124 -9.96 -7.05 12.27
C ALA A 124 -9.24 -5.81 12.81
N ASP A 125 -8.34 -5.20 12.03
CA ASP A 125 -7.62 -3.95 12.37
C ASP A 125 -8.45 -2.68 12.09
N GLU A 126 -9.76 -2.79 12.21
CA GLU A 126 -10.65 -1.65 12.09
C GLU A 126 -10.45 -0.72 13.30
N PRO A 127 -10.20 0.59 13.12
CA PRO A 127 -10.19 1.52 14.22
C PRO A 127 -11.55 1.49 14.92
N PHE A 128 -11.59 0.81 16.07
CA PHE A 128 -12.71 0.78 16.99
C PHE A 128 -13.00 2.23 17.40
N ASN A 129 -13.96 2.88 16.76
CA ASN A 129 -14.43 4.20 17.16
C ASN A 129 -15.11 4.08 18.52
N GLN A 130 -14.34 4.22 19.61
CA GLN A 130 -14.85 4.36 20.97
C GLN A 130 -15.85 5.53 21.08
N ASP A 131 -15.72 6.56 20.23
CA ASP A 131 -16.53 7.79 20.30
C ASP A 131 -17.99 7.63 19.88
N ARG A 132 -18.38 6.59 19.12
CA ARG A 132 -19.80 6.33 18.79
C ARG A 132 -20.56 5.50 19.84
N ARG A 133 -19.85 4.77 20.70
CA ARG A 133 -20.48 3.93 21.75
C ARG A 133 -21.18 4.74 22.84
N ALA A 134 -20.79 6.00 23.03
CA ALA A 134 -21.38 6.85 24.07
C ALA A 134 -22.74 7.47 23.69
N ARG A 135 -23.22 7.29 22.45
CA ARG A 135 -24.45 7.95 21.97
C ARG A 135 -25.64 7.02 21.73
N ASP A 136 -25.41 5.72 21.57
CA ASP A 136 -26.48 4.75 21.29
C ASP A 136 -26.59 3.71 22.41
N GLU A 137 -27.66 3.81 23.20
CA GLU A 137 -28.09 2.81 24.21
C GLU A 137 -28.62 1.49 23.56
N GLY A 138 -28.07 1.09 22.41
CA GLY A 138 -28.39 -0.13 21.65
C GLY A 138 -27.15 -0.96 21.22
N ALA A 139 -25.98 -0.68 21.81
CA ALA A 139 -24.67 -1.14 21.35
C ALA A 139 -24.43 -2.67 21.34
N GLU A 140 -25.25 -3.47 22.03
CA GLU A 140 -25.08 -4.94 22.03
C GLU A 140 -25.57 -5.61 20.73
N SER A 141 -26.54 -5.00 20.02
CA SER A 141 -27.08 -5.59 18.78
C SER A 141 -26.23 -5.27 17.55
N HIS A 142 -25.53 -4.13 17.54
CA HIS A 142 -24.66 -3.74 16.42
C HIS A 142 -23.32 -4.47 16.41
N HIS A 143 -22.86 -4.98 17.56
CA HIS A 143 -21.55 -5.61 17.63
C HIS A 143 -21.45 -6.92 16.82
N LYS A 144 -22.58 -7.63 16.66
CA LYS A 144 -22.63 -8.89 15.90
C LYS A 144 -22.62 -8.68 14.39
N THR A 145 -23.17 -7.57 13.89
CA THR A 145 -23.28 -7.33 12.43
C THR A 145 -21.99 -6.77 11.86
N VAL A 146 -21.30 -5.88 12.59
CA VAL A 146 -20.04 -5.24 12.15
C VAL A 146 -18.91 -6.26 12.04
N MET A 147 -18.90 -7.29 12.88
CA MET A 147 -17.89 -8.36 12.84
C MET A 147 -18.07 -9.34 11.68
N ARG A 148 -19.16 -9.24 10.90
CA ARG A 148 -19.44 -10.21 9.84
C ARG A 148 -18.70 -9.88 8.55
N TYR A 149 -18.47 -8.61 8.23
CA TYR A 149 -17.83 -8.19 7.00
C TYR A 149 -16.61 -7.32 7.29
N ASP A 150 -15.42 -7.88 7.08
CA ASP A 150 -14.18 -7.13 7.19
C ASP A 150 -13.89 -6.46 5.85
N MET A 151 -13.81 -5.13 5.84
CA MET A 151 -13.51 -4.42 4.61
C MET A 151 -11.99 -4.33 4.39
N MET A 152 -11.56 -4.72 3.20
CA MET A 152 -10.16 -4.68 2.79
C MET A 152 -10.04 -3.87 1.51
N GLU A 153 -9.19 -2.83 1.53
CA GLU A 153 -8.77 -2.15 0.33
C GLU A 153 -7.65 -2.94 -0.34
N VAL A 154 -7.84 -3.22 -1.63
CA VAL A 154 -6.83 -3.84 -2.49
C VAL A 154 -6.38 -2.84 -3.55
N SER A 155 -5.07 -2.74 -3.74
CA SER A 155 -4.49 -1.76 -4.65
C SER A 155 -3.19 -2.22 -5.27
N LYS A 156 -2.87 -1.64 -6.44
CA LYS A 156 -1.59 -1.78 -7.12
C LYS A 156 -0.94 -0.43 -7.25
N GLY A 157 0.30 -0.29 -6.79
CA GLY A 157 0.98 1.01 -6.83
C GLY A 157 2.48 0.92 -6.64
N PRO A 158 3.18 2.06 -6.72
CA PRO A 158 4.56 2.12 -6.27
C PRO A 158 4.64 1.74 -4.78
N PRO A 159 5.77 1.18 -4.32
CA PRO A 159 6.00 0.96 -2.91
C PRO A 159 5.97 2.31 -2.16
N PRO A 160 5.72 2.29 -0.84
CA PRO A 160 5.73 3.49 -0.04
C PRO A 160 7.13 4.13 -0.01
N LEU A 161 7.17 5.45 0.17
CA LEU A 161 8.40 6.25 0.21
C LEU A 161 9.42 5.77 1.27
N GLY A 162 8.92 5.18 2.37
CA GLY A 162 9.77 4.60 3.43
C GLY A 162 10.33 3.21 3.12
N SER A 163 10.02 2.63 1.97
CA SER A 163 10.58 1.33 1.59
C SER A 163 12.08 1.42 1.33
N THR A 164 12.85 0.40 1.74
CA THR A 164 14.31 0.35 1.59
C THR A 164 14.80 0.68 0.16
N PRO A 165 14.18 0.17 -0.92
CA PRO A 165 14.61 0.50 -2.27
C PRO A 165 14.44 1.99 -2.60
N GLN A 166 13.37 2.61 -2.11
CA GLN A 166 13.08 4.02 -2.37
C GLN A 166 13.98 4.94 -1.55
N LEU A 167 14.31 4.56 -0.32
CA LEU A 167 15.29 5.24 0.52
C LEU A 167 16.69 5.21 -0.10
N LEU A 168 17.14 4.05 -0.61
CA LEU A 168 18.43 3.92 -1.29
C LEU A 168 18.50 4.82 -2.52
N ARG A 169 17.43 4.87 -3.31
CA ARG A 169 17.35 5.74 -4.49
C ARG A 169 17.38 7.23 -4.11
N LEU A 170 16.68 7.62 -3.05
CA LEU A 170 16.67 9.00 -2.54
C LEU A 170 18.06 9.40 -2.01
N ALA A 171 18.70 8.52 -1.23
CA ALA A 171 20.05 8.72 -0.73
C ALA A 171 21.08 8.82 -1.87
N ALA A 172 21.00 7.93 -2.86
CA ALA A 172 21.87 7.96 -4.04
C ALA A 172 21.69 9.27 -4.83
N SER A 173 20.46 9.72 -5.02
CA SER A 173 20.16 10.98 -5.72
C SER A 173 20.72 12.18 -4.97
N LEU A 174 20.58 12.22 -3.64
CA LEU A 174 21.12 13.28 -2.80
C LEU A 174 22.65 13.33 -2.87
N LEU A 175 23.31 12.16 -2.74
CA LEU A 175 24.76 12.05 -2.85
C LEU A 175 25.26 12.41 -4.24
N ALA A 176 24.51 12.10 -5.30
CA ALA A 176 24.85 12.49 -6.66
C ALA A 176 24.85 14.01 -6.83
N VAL A 177 23.82 14.69 -6.33
CA VAL A 177 23.71 16.16 -6.38
C VAL A 177 24.85 16.82 -5.60
N LEU A 178 25.13 16.34 -4.37
CA LEU A 178 26.23 16.84 -3.56
C LEU A 178 27.59 16.63 -4.24
N SER A 179 27.82 15.44 -4.80
CA SER A 179 29.07 15.10 -5.50
C SER A 179 29.26 15.92 -6.77
N ALA A 180 28.19 16.16 -7.54
CA ALA A 180 28.21 17.01 -8.72
C ALA A 180 28.50 18.47 -8.35
N GLY A 181 27.88 19.00 -7.30
CA GLY A 181 28.09 20.37 -6.83
C GLY A 181 29.51 20.61 -6.32
N ILE A 182 30.00 19.76 -5.41
CA ILE A 182 31.35 19.86 -4.85
C ILE A 182 32.40 19.57 -5.94
N GLY A 183 32.17 18.55 -6.76
CA GLY A 183 33.06 18.16 -7.85
C GLY A 183 33.18 19.25 -8.92
N GLY A 184 32.05 19.85 -9.31
CA GLY A 184 32.01 20.98 -10.23
C GLY A 184 32.76 22.20 -9.69
N TYR A 185 32.51 22.58 -8.42
CA TYR A 185 33.21 23.69 -7.77
C TYR A 185 34.73 23.50 -7.72
N LEU A 186 35.19 22.31 -7.32
CA LEU A 186 36.62 22.00 -7.24
C LEU A 186 37.29 21.90 -8.62
N ALA A 187 36.55 21.51 -9.65
CA ALA A 187 37.04 21.45 -11.02
C ALA A 187 37.05 22.83 -11.71
N SER A 188 36.13 23.74 -11.32
CA SER A 188 36.00 25.07 -11.92
C SER A 188 36.83 26.16 -11.25
N SER A 189 37.36 25.94 -10.04
CA SER A 189 38.14 26.93 -9.29
C SER A 189 39.61 27.03 -9.74
N GLN A 190 39.88 26.83 -11.03
CA GLN A 190 41.20 27.02 -11.66
C GLN A 190 41.26 28.35 -12.39
#